data_AF-A0A8J6STI0-F1
#
_entry.id   AF-A0A8J6STI0-F1
#
_cell.length_a   1.000
_cell.length_b   1.000
_cell.length_c   1.000
_cell.angle_alpha   90.00
_cell.angle_beta   90.00
_cell.angle_gamma   90.00
#
_symmetry.space_group_name_H-M   'P 1'
#
loop_
_entity.id
_entity.type
_entity.pdbx_description
1 polymer ?
#
loop_
_entity_poly.entity_id
_entity_poly.type
_entity_poly.pdbx_seq_one_letter_code
_entity_poly.pdbx_strand_id
1 'polypeptide(L)'
;MPESPKEGQNFDAQQAVENIAAGNEKQPEVNVQDDYEASKAFSTSEIDQTAAGSEAAKAATAPKQNLPEPEATPLETGPDSDPEQYREMARDVNPRL
;
A
#
# COMPACT_ATOMS: atom_id res chain seq x y z
N MET A 1 17.28 10.24 33.39
CA MET A 1 16.97 9.09 34.26
C MET A 1 17.13 7.84 33.42
N PRO A 2 18.10 6.95 33.66
CA PRO A 2 18.09 5.61 33.08
C PRO A 2 17.38 4.65 34.06
N GLU A 3 16.41 3.87 33.57
CA GLU A 3 15.80 2.76 34.32
C GLU A 3 16.57 1.45 34.04
N SER A 4 16.83 0.72 35.13
CA SER A 4 17.62 -0.51 35.29
C SER A 4 16.96 -1.78 34.70
N PRO A 5 17.69 -2.90 34.56
CA PRO A 5 17.28 -4.04 33.74
C PRO A 5 16.21 -4.92 34.42
N LYS A 6 15.36 -5.54 33.61
CA LYS A 6 14.26 -6.43 34.04
C LYS A 6 14.78 -7.78 34.53
N GLU A 7 15.25 -7.85 35.77
CA GLU A 7 15.81 -9.05 36.42
C GLU A 7 14.77 -10.10 36.89
N GLY A 8 13.47 -9.90 36.60
CA GLY A 8 12.41 -10.84 37.03
C GLY A 8 11.77 -11.65 35.90
N GLN A 9 12.08 -11.37 34.63
CA GLN A 9 11.41 -12.03 33.49
C GLN A 9 12.06 -13.38 33.09
N ASN A 10 13.21 -13.71 33.66
CA ASN A 10 14.02 -14.87 33.29
C ASN A 10 13.90 -16.04 34.28
N PHE A 11 13.60 -15.80 35.56
CA PHE A 11 13.61 -16.86 36.58
C PHE A 11 12.53 -17.91 36.31
N ASP A 12 11.30 -17.48 36.04
CA ASP A 12 10.19 -18.40 35.73
C ASP A 12 10.46 -19.21 34.44
N ALA A 13 11.03 -18.56 33.43
CA ALA A 13 11.41 -19.22 32.19
C ALA A 13 12.54 -20.24 32.40
N GLN A 14 13.53 -19.92 33.24
CA GLN A 14 14.62 -20.84 33.60
C GLN A 14 14.09 -22.04 34.39
N GLN A 15 13.20 -21.81 35.36
CA GLN A 15 12.58 -22.89 36.13
C GLN A 15 11.74 -23.82 35.25
N ALA A 16 10.98 -23.28 34.30
CA ALA A 16 10.22 -24.09 33.34
C ALA A 16 11.14 -24.95 32.46
N VAL A 17 12.27 -24.39 31.98
CA VAL A 17 13.26 -25.14 31.20
C VAL A 17 13.86 -26.28 32.02
N GLU A 18 14.19 -26.04 33.29
CA GLU A 18 14.71 -27.05 34.20
C GLU A 18 13.68 -28.15 34.50
N ASN A 19 12.41 -27.79 34.70
CA ASN A 19 11.32 -28.75 34.94
C ASN A 19 11.05 -29.63 33.72
N ILE A 20 11.10 -29.06 32.52
CA ILE A 20 10.98 -29.80 31.26
C ILE A 20 12.18 -30.74 31.08
N ALA A 21 13.40 -30.29 31.35
CA ALA A 21 14.61 -31.11 31.26
C ALA A 21 14.62 -32.25 32.29
N ALA A 22 14.07 -32.01 33.49
CA ALA A 22 13.89 -33.01 34.54
C ALA A 22 12.73 -33.98 34.29
N GLY A 23 11.90 -33.73 33.27
CA GLY A 23 10.71 -34.52 32.95
C GLY A 23 9.52 -34.29 33.90
N ASN A 24 9.59 -33.25 34.74
CA ASN A 24 8.51 -32.85 35.64
C ASN A 24 7.41 -32.09 34.89
N GLU A 25 7.74 -31.48 33.75
CA GLU A 25 6.82 -30.79 32.86
C GLU A 25 6.95 -31.33 31.43
N LYS A 26 5.83 -31.33 30.69
CA LYS A 26 5.83 -31.78 29.29
C LYS A 26 6.49 -30.73 28.41
N GLN A 27 7.39 -31.18 27.54
CA GLN A 27 7.94 -30.32 26.49
C GLN A 27 6.81 -29.91 25.54
N PRO A 28 6.64 -28.61 25.24
CA PRO A 28 5.68 -28.17 24.25
C PRO A 28 6.08 -28.69 22.87
N GLU A 29 5.13 -29.33 22.18
CA GLU A 29 5.30 -29.74 20.79
C GLU A 29 4.95 -28.54 19.90
N VAL A 30 5.91 -28.10 19.09
CA VAL A 30 5.73 -26.99 18.15
C VAL A 30 5.68 -27.57 16.74
N ASN A 31 4.54 -27.44 16.07
CA ASN A 31 4.43 -27.78 14.66
C ASN A 31 4.55 -26.52 13.82
N VAL A 32 5.78 -26.24 13.39
CA VAL A 32 6.11 -25.03 12.61
C VAL A 32 5.27 -24.92 11.33
N GLN A 33 4.94 -26.04 10.68
CA GLN A 33 4.17 -26.02 9.43
C GLN A 33 2.71 -25.67 9.70
N ASP A 34 2.07 -26.37 10.65
CA ASP A 34 0.66 -26.15 10.98
C ASP A 34 0.47 -24.76 11.58
N ASP A 35 1.39 -24.31 12.44
CA ASP A 35 1.35 -22.98 13.06
C ASP A 35 1.55 -21.88 12.00
N TYR A 36 2.43 -22.10 11.01
CA TYR A 36 2.60 -21.18 9.89
C TYR A 36 1.33 -21.12 9.02
N GLU A 37 0.68 -22.24 8.75
CA GLU A 37 -0.57 -22.27 8.00
C GLU A 37 -1.72 -21.61 8.77
N ALA A 38 -1.85 -21.88 10.07
CA ALA A 38 -2.83 -21.25 10.94
C ALA A 38 -2.63 -19.73 11.01
N SER A 39 -1.38 -19.25 11.04
CA SER A 39 -1.07 -17.82 11.07
C SER A 39 -1.61 -17.06 9.86
N LYS A 40 -1.71 -17.72 8.70
CA LYS A 40 -2.29 -17.12 7.48
C LYS A 40 -3.76 -16.81 7.64
N ALA A 41 -4.51 -17.61 8.41
CA ALA A 41 -5.92 -17.36 8.68
C ALA A 41 -6.14 -16.07 9.50
N PHE A 42 -5.16 -15.68 10.32
CA PHE A 42 -5.20 -14.45 11.12
C PHE A 42 -4.48 -13.27 10.46
N SER A 43 -3.77 -13.49 9.34
CA SER A 43 -3.05 -12.45 8.59
C SER A 43 -3.96 -11.63 7.67
N THR A 44 -5.21 -12.05 7.45
CA THR A 44 -6.23 -11.25 6.76
C THR A 44 -7.37 -11.00 7.73
N SER A 45 -7.67 -9.74 8.04
CA SER A 45 -8.91 -9.44 8.76
C SER A 45 -10.11 -9.76 7.87
N GLU A 46 -11.25 -10.19 8.42
CA GLU A 46 -12.50 -10.37 7.64
C GLU A 46 -12.88 -9.08 6.86
N ILE A 47 -12.42 -7.93 7.33
CA ILE A 47 -12.59 -6.62 6.71
C ILE A 47 -11.75 -6.48 5.43
N ASP A 48 -10.55 -7.06 5.39
CA ASP A 48 -9.69 -7.06 4.19
C ASP A 48 -10.24 -7.99 3.08
N GLN A 49 -11.03 -9.01 3.46
CA GLN A 49 -11.69 -9.90 2.50
C GLN A 49 -12.98 -9.32 1.91
N THR A 50 -13.50 -8.23 2.47
CA THR A 50 -14.73 -7.61 2.00
C THR A 50 -14.45 -6.24 1.41
N ALA A 51 -14.98 -5.96 0.21
CA ALA A 51 -14.88 -4.65 -0.43
C ALA A 51 -15.56 -3.53 0.38
N ALA A 52 -16.20 -3.85 1.51
CA ALA A 52 -16.91 -2.95 2.40
C ALA A 52 -16.04 -1.78 2.89
N GLY A 53 -14.75 -2.00 3.18
CA GLY A 53 -13.83 -0.92 3.55
C GLY A 53 -13.59 0.08 2.40
N SER A 54 -13.45 -0.43 1.17
CA SER A 54 -13.29 0.39 -0.04
C SER A 54 -14.58 1.14 -0.39
N GLU A 55 -15.75 0.52 -0.24
CA GLU A 55 -17.05 1.18 -0.47
C GLU A 55 -17.33 2.26 0.58
N ALA A 56 -17.03 2.00 1.86
CA ALA A 56 -17.19 2.98 2.92
C ALA A 56 -16.26 4.19 2.73
N ALA A 57 -15.01 3.95 2.33
CA ALA A 57 -14.06 5.01 2.00
C ALA A 57 -14.55 5.86 0.82
N LYS A 58 -14.99 5.21 -0.28
CA LYS A 58 -15.56 5.91 -1.44
C LYS A 58 -16.78 6.73 -1.09
N ALA A 59 -17.70 6.20 -0.29
CA ALA A 59 -18.89 6.91 0.16
C ALA A 59 -18.56 8.11 1.06
N ALA A 60 -17.54 8.00 1.92
CA ALA A 60 -17.10 9.10 2.78
C ALA A 60 -16.37 10.21 2.01
N THR A 61 -15.62 9.86 0.95
CA THR A 61 -14.88 10.82 0.12
C THR A 61 -15.66 11.34 -1.08
N ALA A 62 -16.85 10.80 -1.35
CA ALA A 62 -17.66 11.22 -2.49
C ALA A 62 -18.06 12.71 -2.36
N PRO A 63 -18.01 13.49 -3.46
CA PRO A 63 -18.49 14.87 -3.46
C PRO A 63 -19.97 14.93 -3.06
N LYS A 64 -20.29 15.75 -2.04
CA LYS A 64 -21.67 15.90 -1.53
C LYS A 64 -22.55 16.79 -2.43
N GLN A 65 -21.96 17.42 -3.44
CA GLN A 65 -22.65 18.25 -4.41
C GLN A 65 -22.54 17.62 -5.79
N ASN A 66 -23.61 17.72 -6.60
CA ASN A 66 -23.55 17.40 -8.03
C ASN A 66 -22.60 18.40 -8.70
N LEU A 67 -21.36 17.97 -8.93
CA LEU A 67 -20.43 18.70 -9.77
C LEU A 67 -20.84 18.46 -11.23
N PRO A 68 -20.96 19.52 -12.05
CA PRO A 68 -21.17 19.35 -13.48
C PRO A 68 -19.96 18.61 -14.07
N GLU A 69 -20.22 17.62 -14.92
CA GLU A 69 -19.16 16.98 -15.68
C GLU A 69 -18.47 18.03 -16.57
N PRO A 70 -17.13 18.03 -16.65
CA PRO A 70 -16.42 18.96 -17.52
C PRO A 70 -16.79 18.66 -18.98
N GLU A 71 -17.33 19.66 -19.67
CA GLU A 71 -17.60 19.55 -21.10
C GLU A 71 -16.27 19.42 -21.85
N ALA A 72 -16.12 18.32 -22.59
CA ALA A 72 -14.99 18.13 -23.47
C ALA A 72 -15.11 19.10 -24.65
N THR A 73 -14.38 20.21 -24.60
CA THR A 73 -14.24 21.10 -25.75
C THR A 73 -13.25 20.48 -26.74
N PRO A 74 -13.63 20.27 -28.01
CA PRO A 74 -12.68 19.83 -29.02
C PRO A 74 -11.58 20.88 -29.15
N LEU A 75 -10.33 20.44 -29.06
CA LEU A 75 -9.16 21.27 -29.29
C LEU A 75 -9.11 21.59 -30.78
N GLU A 76 -9.50 22.79 -31.18
CA GLU A 76 -9.25 23.27 -32.54
C GLU A 76 -7.75 23.49 -32.71
N THR A 77 -7.11 22.63 -33.49
CA THR A 77 -5.72 22.83 -33.89
C THR A 77 -5.72 23.95 -34.93
N GLY A 78 -5.03 25.05 -34.61
CA GLY A 78 -4.86 26.17 -35.52
C GLY A 78 -4.02 25.79 -36.75
N PRO A 79 -4.03 26.62 -37.80
CA PRO A 79 -3.27 26.40 -39.04
C PRO A 79 -1.74 26.42 -38.87
N ASP A 80 -1.24 26.61 -37.64
CA ASP A 80 0.19 26.58 -37.25
C ASP A 80 0.89 25.24 -37.58
N SER A 81 0.13 24.25 -38.04
CA SER A 81 0.62 22.94 -38.50
C SER A 81 0.76 22.85 -40.03
N ASP A 82 0.54 23.94 -40.78
CA ASP A 82 0.72 23.98 -42.23
C ASP A 82 2.21 24.07 -42.62
N PRO A 83 2.79 23.05 -43.27
CA PRO A 83 4.17 23.05 -43.74
C PRO A 83 4.52 24.21 -44.69
N GLU A 84 3.55 24.77 -45.42
CA GLU A 84 3.80 25.88 -46.34
C GLU A 84 4.16 27.17 -45.59
N GLN A 85 3.56 27.43 -44.41
CA GLN A 85 3.92 28.59 -43.59
C GLN A 85 5.39 28.54 -43.14
N TYR A 86 5.91 27.36 -42.83
CA TYR A 86 7.33 27.19 -42.50
C TYR A 86 8.24 27.49 -43.70
N ARG A 87 7.80 27.17 -44.92
CA ARG A 87 8.56 27.49 -46.15
C ARG A 87 8.54 28.97 -46.47
N GLU A 88 7.42 29.65 -46.27
CA GLU A 88 7.32 31.10 -46.44
C GLU A 88 8.23 31.84 -45.46
N MET A 89 8.19 31.48 -44.17
CA MET A 89 9.11 32.04 -43.16
C MET A 89 10.59 31.76 -43.50
N ALA A 90 10.89 30.56 -44.01
CA ALA A 90 12.26 30.23 -44.42
C ALA A 90 12.75 31.10 -45.60
N ARG A 91 11.86 31.44 -46.54
CA ARG A 91 12.16 32.36 -47.65
C ARG A 91 12.33 33.80 -47.18
N ASP A 92 11.55 34.25 -46.20
CA ASP A 92 11.69 35.59 -45.62
C ASP A 92 13.04 35.76 -44.91
N VAL A 93 13.52 34.73 -44.22
CA VAL A 93 14.82 34.73 -43.53
C VAL A 93 15.99 34.53 -44.51
N ASN A 94 15.78 33.79 -45.60
CA ASN A 94 16.78 33.58 -46.63
C ASN A 94 16.18 33.65 -48.05
N PRO A 95 16.12 34.84 -48.67
CA PRO A 95 15.44 35.07 -49.95
C PRO A 95 16.15 34.48 -51.18
N ARG A 96 17.12 33.59 -50.98
CA ARG A 96 17.88 32.89 -52.03
C ARG A 96 17.66 31.37 -52.03
N LEU A 97 16.68 30.87 -51.26
CA LEU A 97 16.20 29.49 -51.27
C LEU A 97 14.90 29.35 -52.08
#